data_AF-A0A640UW54-F1
#
_entry.id   AF-A0A640UW54-F1
#
_cell.length_a   1.000
_cell.length_b   1.000
_cell.length_c   1.000
_cell.angle_alpha   90.00
_cell.angle_beta   90.00
_cell.angle_gamma   90.00
#
_symmetry.space_group_name_H-M   'P 1'
#
loop_
_entity.id
_entity.type
_entity.pdbx_description
1 polymer ?
#
loop_
_entity_poly.entity_id
_entity_poly.type
_entity_poly.pdbx_seq_one_letter_code
_entity_poly.pdbx_strand_id
1 'polypeptide(L)'
;MARHLTYTRDVLTRTAAASTSLVDMLRRLGAPMGSGPRRYLRDRLRHYGIDTTHFADEPLPRRRHRSYTEALLKEAAAQSHSIREMMAYMEVPPYDSAYTHLRRKLDQFGIDTSHFAQRGLGSSLLPREDLERAVASSQSLAGVLARLALADNSTSRRALKRSIETYGLSTEHFTGRGHRRGRPSPARRSADAILRRSEPGSRREKTTFLRRALDEKNIPRQCAECGLGDTWQGRRLVLEIDHINGDRLDNRLANLRYLCPSCHSQTRTFSRRSALSAIPAHRRVRAQ
;
A
#
# COMPACT_ATOMS: atom_id res chain seq x y z
N MET A 1 -6.28 11.27 -20.40
CA MET A 1 -5.35 10.61 -19.46
C MET A 1 -3.95 11.13 -19.75
N ALA A 2 -3.41 12.02 -18.92
CA ALA A 2 -2.05 12.52 -19.11
C ALA A 2 -1.05 11.41 -18.76
N ARG A 3 -0.27 10.94 -19.73
CA ARG A 3 0.81 9.98 -19.51
C ARG A 3 1.74 10.56 -18.45
N HIS A 4 1.93 9.86 -17.33
CA HIS A 4 3.03 10.18 -16.41
C HIS A 4 4.33 9.86 -17.15
N LEU A 5 4.94 10.88 -17.74
CA LEU A 5 6.21 10.75 -18.44
C LEU A 5 7.30 10.42 -17.41
N THR A 6 7.66 9.14 -17.32
CA THR A 6 8.84 8.69 -16.61
C THR A 6 10.06 9.03 -17.45
N TYR A 7 10.77 10.09 -17.06
CA TYR A 7 11.99 10.49 -17.74
C TYR A 7 13.17 9.61 -17.31
N THR A 8 13.78 8.92 -18.26
CA THR A 8 15.06 8.24 -18.06
C THR A 8 16.20 9.25 -18.08
N ARG A 9 17.33 8.90 -17.45
CA ARG A 9 18.52 9.74 -17.40
C ARG A 9 18.98 10.12 -18.81
N ASP A 10 19.08 9.17 -19.72
CA ASP A 10 19.61 9.39 -21.08
C ASP A 10 18.76 10.35 -21.90
N VAL A 11 17.42 10.25 -21.78
CA VAL A 11 16.50 11.16 -22.45
C VAL A 11 16.69 12.59 -21.92
N LEU A 12 16.81 12.75 -20.60
CA LEU A 12 17.04 14.06 -20.00
C LEU A 12 18.41 14.63 -20.36
N THR A 13 19.48 13.84 -20.35
CA THR A 13 20.84 14.30 -20.69
C THR A 13 20.91 14.82 -22.12
N ARG A 14 20.44 14.03 -23.10
CA ARG A 14 20.45 14.46 -24.51
C ARG A 14 19.57 15.69 -24.75
N THR A 15 18.39 15.72 -24.13
CA THR A 15 17.47 16.83 -24.33
C THR A 15 17.98 18.09 -23.63
N ALA A 16 18.62 17.98 -22.48
CA ALA A 16 19.21 19.11 -21.77
C ALA A 16 20.37 19.75 -22.55
N ALA A 17 21.22 18.95 -23.19
CA ALA A 17 22.30 19.45 -24.06
C ALA A 17 21.77 20.27 -25.25
N ALA A 18 20.59 19.92 -25.76
CA ALA A 18 19.95 20.60 -26.89
C ALA A 18 18.95 21.71 -26.48
N SER A 19 18.74 21.94 -25.19
CA SER A 19 17.78 22.93 -24.67
C SER A 19 18.49 24.16 -24.14
N THR A 20 17.85 25.31 -24.28
CA THR A 20 18.38 26.60 -23.77
C THR A 20 17.66 27.08 -22.51
N SER A 21 16.55 26.44 -22.12
CA SER A 21 15.80 26.74 -20.91
C SER A 21 14.99 25.51 -20.45
N LEU A 22 14.50 25.54 -19.20
CA LEU A 22 13.56 24.52 -18.72
C LEU A 22 12.24 24.52 -19.52
N VAL A 23 11.84 25.66 -20.08
CA VAL A 23 10.60 25.83 -20.85
C VAL A 23 10.77 25.25 -22.25
N ASP A 24 11.91 25.51 -22.90
CA ASP A 24 12.28 24.88 -24.16
C ASP A 24 12.40 23.36 -24.03
N MET A 25 13.00 22.90 -22.93
CA MET A 25 13.11 21.48 -22.64
C MET A 25 11.73 20.81 -22.45
N LEU A 26 10.77 21.46 -21.77
CA LEU A 26 9.39 20.96 -21.68
C LEU A 26 8.74 20.85 -23.07
N ARG A 27 8.97 21.82 -23.95
CA ARG A 27 8.46 21.82 -25.33
C ARG A 27 9.02 20.64 -26.13
N ARG A 28 10.33 20.41 -26.05
CA ARG A 28 11.02 19.28 -26.72
C ARG A 28 10.58 17.90 -26.19
N LEU A 29 10.26 17.81 -24.90
CA LEU A 29 9.75 16.59 -24.28
C LEU A 29 8.25 16.34 -24.52
N GLY A 30 7.54 17.26 -25.19
CA GLY A 30 6.09 17.18 -25.36
C GLY A 30 5.33 17.25 -24.04
N ALA A 31 5.92 17.86 -23.01
CA ALA A 31 5.36 17.93 -21.67
C ALA A 31 4.42 19.13 -21.52
N PRO A 32 3.39 19.06 -20.63
CA PRO A 32 2.49 20.19 -20.42
C PRO A 32 3.20 21.43 -19.86
N MET A 33 2.90 22.60 -20.41
CA MET A 33 3.46 23.88 -19.96
C MET A 33 2.79 24.34 -18.65
N GLY A 34 3.41 24.00 -17.53
CA GLY A 34 2.90 24.32 -16.20
C GLY A 34 3.96 24.26 -15.11
N SER A 35 3.63 24.88 -13.96
CA SER A 35 4.52 24.91 -12.79
C SER A 35 4.84 23.51 -12.25
N GLY A 36 3.86 22.61 -12.26
CA GLY A 36 4.03 21.20 -11.84
C GLY A 36 5.05 20.44 -12.70
N PRO A 37 4.84 20.32 -14.02
CA PRO A 37 5.80 19.70 -14.93
C PRO A 37 7.19 20.36 -14.92
N ARG A 38 7.28 21.70 -14.89
CA ARG A 38 8.55 22.44 -14.77
C ARG A 38 9.31 22.06 -13.50
N ARG A 39 8.61 22.01 -12.36
CA ARG A 39 9.18 21.58 -11.07
C ARG A 39 9.65 20.13 -11.12
N TYR A 40 8.81 19.21 -11.60
CA TYR A 40 9.16 17.79 -11.70
C TYR A 40 10.39 17.56 -12.59
N LEU A 41 10.47 18.25 -13.74
CA LEU A 41 11.62 18.19 -14.64
C LEU A 41 12.89 18.69 -13.94
N ARG A 42 12.84 19.86 -13.29
CA ARG A 42 13.96 20.42 -12.53
C ARG A 42 14.46 19.48 -11.43
N ASP A 43 13.53 18.91 -10.66
CA ASP A 43 13.86 17.99 -9.57
C ASP A 43 14.50 16.70 -10.11
N ARG A 44 14.05 16.22 -11.28
CA ARG A 44 14.65 15.07 -11.97
C ARG A 44 16.03 15.36 -12.53
N LEU A 45 16.27 16.54 -13.11
CA LEU A 45 17.59 16.96 -13.58
C LEU A 45 18.60 17.01 -12.43
N ARG A 46 18.19 17.59 -11.30
CA ARG A 46 19.00 17.62 -10.06
C ARG A 46 19.29 16.21 -9.53
N HIS A 47 18.30 15.34 -9.51
CA HIS A 47 18.45 13.96 -9.05
C HIS A 47 19.50 13.18 -9.85
N TYR A 48 19.57 13.38 -11.17
CA TYR A 48 20.54 12.73 -12.04
C TYR A 48 21.88 13.48 -12.18
N GLY A 49 22.02 14.64 -11.54
CA GLY A 49 23.21 15.48 -11.64
C GLY A 49 23.49 15.98 -13.06
N ILE A 50 22.45 16.27 -13.84
CA ILE A 50 22.58 16.76 -15.21
C ILE A 50 22.88 18.26 -15.17
N ASP A 51 23.93 18.68 -15.85
CA ASP A 51 24.30 20.09 -15.94
C ASP A 51 23.25 20.89 -16.73
N THR A 52 22.85 22.02 -16.15
CA THR A 52 21.84 22.94 -16.67
C THR A 52 22.26 24.40 -16.44
N THR A 53 23.55 24.64 -16.16
CA THR A 53 24.10 25.99 -15.93
C THR A 53 23.95 26.91 -17.13
N HIS A 54 23.89 26.35 -18.34
CA HIS A 54 23.63 27.05 -19.60
C HIS A 54 22.16 27.44 -19.82
N PHE A 55 21.24 27.06 -18.93
CA PHE A 55 19.82 27.36 -19.09
C PHE A 55 19.50 28.81 -18.69
N ALA A 56 18.84 29.54 -19.60
CA ALA A 56 18.24 30.83 -19.32
C ALA A 56 16.96 30.70 -18.48
N ASP A 57 16.67 31.71 -17.65
CA ASP A 57 15.39 31.80 -16.92
C ASP A 57 14.27 32.31 -17.82
N GLU A 58 13.75 31.42 -18.68
CA GLU A 58 12.56 31.69 -19.49
C GLU A 58 11.29 31.58 -18.62
N PRO A 59 10.43 32.61 -18.57
CA PRO A 59 9.17 32.53 -17.84
C PRO A 59 8.21 31.56 -18.54
N LEU A 60 7.38 30.87 -17.76
CA LEU A 60 6.28 30.08 -18.32
C LEU A 60 5.31 30.98 -19.09
N PRO A 61 4.71 30.50 -20.19
CA PRO A 61 3.73 31.29 -20.93
C PRO A 61 2.57 31.68 -20.01
N ARG A 62 2.16 32.96 -20.08
CA ARG A 62 1.04 33.46 -19.29
C ARG A 62 -0.22 32.67 -19.63
N ARG A 63 -0.77 31.96 -18.65
CA ARG A 63 -2.06 31.30 -18.79
C ARG A 63 -3.14 32.38 -18.82
N ARG A 64 -4.02 32.35 -19.84
CA ARG A 64 -5.21 33.20 -19.85
C ARG A 64 -6.03 32.90 -18.60
N HIS A 65 -6.22 33.90 -17.74
CA HIS A 65 -7.05 33.75 -16.56
C HIS A 65 -8.50 33.58 -17.02
N ARG A 66 -9.11 32.43 -16.73
CA ARG A 66 -10.53 32.20 -17.04
C ARG A 66 -11.36 32.59 -15.82
N SER A 67 -12.24 33.56 -15.98
CA SER A 67 -13.25 33.89 -14.99
C SER A 67 -14.50 33.09 -15.26
N TYR A 68 -14.95 32.31 -14.27
CA TYR A 68 -16.27 31.71 -14.29
C TYR A 68 -17.24 32.70 -13.65
N THR A 69 -17.87 33.54 -14.47
CA THR A 69 -18.90 34.46 -14.02
C THR A 69 -20.18 33.70 -13.71
N GLU A 70 -21.00 34.24 -12.81
CA GLU A 70 -22.29 33.66 -12.46
C GLU A 70 -23.20 33.49 -13.69
N ALA A 71 -23.27 34.51 -14.54
CA ALA A 71 -24.07 34.48 -15.78
C ALA A 71 -23.65 33.33 -16.71
N LEU A 72 -22.34 33.18 -16.95
CA LEU A 72 -21.81 32.11 -17.79
C LEU A 72 -22.12 30.72 -17.22
N LEU A 73 -21.99 30.55 -15.90
CA LEU A 73 -22.28 29.26 -15.26
C LEU A 73 -23.78 28.95 -15.25
N LYS A 74 -24.66 29.95 -15.10
CA LYS A 74 -26.12 29.79 -15.19
C LYS A 74 -26.53 29.35 -16.59
N GLU A 75 -26.01 30.03 -17.62
CA GLU A 75 -26.28 29.70 -19.02
C GLU A 75 -25.75 28.30 -19.37
N ALA A 76 -24.51 28.00 -19.01
CA ALA A 76 -23.91 26.69 -19.23
C ALA A 76 -24.67 25.58 -18.49
N ALA A 77 -25.17 25.84 -17.28
CA ALA A 77 -26.01 24.89 -16.55
C ALA A 77 -27.37 24.68 -17.21
N ALA A 78 -28.00 25.73 -17.73
CA ALA A 78 -29.28 25.59 -18.44
C ALA A 78 -29.15 24.77 -19.74
N GLN A 79 -28.01 24.90 -20.44
CA GLN A 79 -27.74 24.21 -21.71
C GLN A 79 -27.06 22.84 -21.57
N SER A 80 -26.84 22.38 -20.33
CA SER A 80 -26.11 21.14 -20.06
C SER A 80 -26.83 20.25 -19.07
N HIS A 81 -26.57 18.94 -19.16
CA HIS A 81 -27.04 17.94 -18.22
C HIS A 81 -25.90 17.31 -17.42
N SER A 82 -24.68 17.84 -17.49
CA SER A 82 -23.57 17.42 -16.63
C SER A 82 -22.47 18.47 -16.56
N ILE A 83 -21.64 18.42 -15.50
CA ILE A 83 -20.42 19.28 -15.41
C ILE A 83 -19.48 19.05 -16.61
N ARG A 84 -19.46 17.84 -17.19
CA ARG A 84 -18.68 17.56 -18.39
C ARG A 84 -19.21 18.30 -19.61
N GLU A 85 -20.53 18.31 -19.80
CA GLU A 85 -21.18 19.06 -20.89
C GLU A 85 -21.02 20.57 -20.69
N MET A 86 -21.14 21.07 -19.46
CA MET A 86 -20.84 22.46 -19.16
C MET A 86 -19.42 22.85 -19.58
N MET A 87 -18.44 21.99 -19.28
CA MET A 87 -17.06 22.21 -19.71
C MET A 87 -16.94 22.22 -21.23
N ALA A 88 -17.66 21.34 -21.94
CA ALA A 88 -17.69 21.35 -23.39
C ALA A 88 -18.32 22.64 -23.94
N TYR A 89 -19.45 23.09 -23.37
CA TYR A 89 -20.15 24.33 -23.73
C TYR A 89 -19.27 25.56 -23.54
N MET A 90 -18.53 25.63 -22.42
CA MET A 90 -17.60 26.73 -22.13
C MET A 90 -16.23 26.60 -22.83
N GLU A 91 -16.07 25.61 -23.71
CA GLU A 91 -14.81 25.29 -24.39
C GLU A 91 -13.62 25.15 -23.42
N VAL A 92 -13.87 24.48 -22.29
CA VAL A 92 -12.90 24.15 -21.25
C VAL A 92 -12.48 22.68 -21.43
N PRO A 93 -11.21 22.40 -21.74
CA PRO A 93 -10.70 21.04 -21.77
C PRO A 93 -10.87 20.36 -20.41
N PRO A 94 -11.29 19.09 -20.34
CA PRO A 94 -11.45 18.40 -19.06
C PRO A 94 -10.08 18.17 -18.39
N TYR A 95 -9.91 18.70 -17.17
CA TYR A 95 -8.79 18.40 -16.28
C TYR A 95 -9.28 18.08 -14.87
N ASP A 96 -8.52 17.28 -14.11
CA ASP A 96 -9.02 16.63 -12.88
C ASP A 96 -9.59 17.61 -11.83
N SER A 97 -8.98 18.79 -11.68
CA SER A 97 -9.47 19.81 -10.73
C SER A 97 -10.61 20.69 -11.26
N ALA A 98 -10.94 20.62 -12.55
CA ALA A 98 -12.01 21.41 -13.16
C ALA A 98 -13.38 21.04 -12.58
N TYR A 99 -13.63 19.74 -12.40
CA TYR A 99 -14.90 19.23 -11.85
C TYR A 99 -15.16 19.77 -10.44
N THR A 100 -14.18 19.65 -9.54
CA THR A 100 -14.30 20.14 -8.16
C THR A 100 -14.40 21.66 -8.12
N HIS A 101 -13.64 22.37 -8.96
CA HIS A 101 -13.66 23.82 -9.01
C HIS A 101 -15.01 24.37 -9.48
N LEU A 102 -15.56 23.81 -10.57
CA LEU A 102 -16.86 24.20 -11.11
C LEU A 102 -17.99 23.86 -10.14
N ARG A 103 -17.95 22.69 -9.49
CA ARG A 103 -18.94 22.32 -8.47
C ARG A 103 -18.98 23.33 -7.33
N ARG A 104 -17.82 23.68 -6.77
CA ARG A 104 -17.73 24.72 -5.73
C ARG A 104 -18.24 26.08 -6.20
N LYS A 105 -18.05 26.42 -7.48
CA LYS A 105 -18.54 27.68 -8.05
C LYS A 105 -20.06 27.67 -8.24
N LEU A 106 -20.63 26.55 -8.69
CA LEU A 106 -22.08 26.34 -8.76
C LEU A 106 -22.72 26.45 -7.38
N ASP A 107 -22.12 25.81 -6.37
CA ASP A 107 -22.55 25.88 -4.97
C ASP A 107 -22.44 27.33 -4.44
N GLN A 108 -21.33 28.01 -4.72
CA GLN A 108 -21.09 29.41 -4.32
C GLN A 108 -22.14 30.38 -4.89
N PHE A 109 -22.57 30.16 -6.14
CA PHE A 109 -23.53 31.01 -6.82
C PHE A 109 -24.99 30.52 -6.68
N GLY A 110 -25.22 29.43 -5.95
CA GLY A 110 -26.57 28.86 -5.76
C GLY A 110 -27.26 28.47 -7.07
N ILE A 111 -26.49 28.01 -8.07
CA ILE A 111 -27.05 27.64 -9.38
C ILE A 111 -27.65 26.24 -9.28
N ASP A 112 -28.96 26.12 -9.53
CA ASP A 112 -29.63 24.83 -9.54
C ASP A 112 -29.08 23.94 -10.66
N THR A 113 -28.62 22.76 -10.28
CA THR A 113 -28.09 21.73 -11.18
C THR A 113 -28.75 20.38 -10.91
N SER A 114 -29.93 20.38 -10.27
CA SER A 114 -30.71 19.17 -9.96
C SER A 114 -31.11 18.40 -11.23
N HIS A 115 -31.25 19.08 -12.36
CA HIS A 115 -31.53 18.51 -13.68
C HIS A 115 -30.29 17.91 -14.37
N PHE A 116 -29.07 18.10 -13.83
CA PHE A 116 -27.90 17.42 -14.36
C PHE A 116 -28.15 15.93 -14.20
N ALA A 117 -28.23 15.25 -15.34
CA ALA A 117 -28.57 13.86 -15.43
C ALA A 117 -27.80 13.09 -14.37
N GLN A 118 -28.56 12.52 -13.44
CA GLN A 118 -28.19 11.40 -12.59
C GLN A 118 -27.90 10.15 -13.46
N ARG A 119 -27.21 10.29 -14.60
CA ARG A 119 -26.73 9.21 -15.47
C ARG A 119 -25.30 8.80 -15.11
N GLY A 120 -24.98 8.90 -13.83
CA GLY A 120 -23.81 8.31 -13.21
C GLY A 120 -24.23 7.22 -12.24
N LEU A 121 -24.59 6.04 -12.75
CA LEU A 121 -24.29 4.74 -12.13
C LEU A 121 -24.46 4.73 -10.59
N GLY A 122 -25.67 5.01 -10.11
CA GLY A 122 -25.86 5.33 -8.70
C GLY A 122 -27.27 5.26 -8.13
N SER A 123 -28.35 5.09 -8.91
CA SER A 123 -29.71 5.07 -8.37
C SER A 123 -30.43 3.72 -8.44
N SER A 124 -29.98 2.76 -9.27
CA SER A 124 -30.65 1.47 -9.28
C SER A 124 -30.21 0.67 -8.07
N LEU A 125 -31.11 0.54 -7.09
CA LEU A 125 -31.05 -0.59 -6.18
C LEU A 125 -31.05 -1.86 -7.04
N LEU A 126 -30.32 -2.87 -6.59
CA LEU A 126 -30.37 -4.18 -7.23
C LEU A 126 -31.78 -4.76 -7.05
N PRO A 127 -32.32 -5.51 -8.02
CA PRO A 127 -33.60 -6.17 -7.87
C PRO A 127 -33.64 -6.96 -6.56
N ARG A 128 -34.65 -6.68 -5.73
CA ARG A 128 -34.73 -7.18 -4.35
C ARG A 128 -34.69 -8.71 -4.29
N GLU A 129 -35.49 -9.37 -5.11
CA GLU A 129 -35.61 -10.84 -5.11
C GLU A 129 -34.29 -11.54 -5.46
N ASP A 130 -33.59 -11.05 -6.49
CA ASP A 130 -32.29 -11.59 -6.90
C ASP A 130 -31.24 -11.36 -5.83
N LEU A 131 -31.25 -10.17 -5.21
CA LEU A 131 -30.33 -9.84 -4.14
C LEU A 131 -30.56 -10.69 -2.89
N GLU A 132 -31.81 -10.89 -2.47
CA GLU A 132 -32.15 -11.74 -1.31
C GLU A 132 -31.63 -13.17 -1.50
N ARG A 133 -31.91 -13.76 -2.68
CA ARG A 133 -31.41 -15.10 -3.03
C ARG A 133 -29.88 -15.17 -3.06
N ALA A 134 -29.24 -14.16 -3.63
CA ALA A 134 -27.79 -14.10 -3.73
C ALA A 134 -27.11 -13.89 -2.37
N VAL A 135 -27.69 -13.09 -1.47
CA VAL A 135 -27.20 -12.86 -0.10
C VAL A 135 -27.36 -14.13 0.75
N ALA A 136 -28.52 -14.77 0.70
CA ALA A 136 -28.77 -16.00 1.46
C ALA A 136 -27.83 -17.16 1.06
N SER A 137 -27.51 -17.27 -0.22
CA SER A 137 -26.65 -18.35 -0.74
C SER A 137 -25.14 -18.07 -0.65
N SER A 138 -24.73 -16.86 -0.29
CA SER A 138 -23.32 -16.42 -0.30
C SER A 138 -22.75 -16.23 1.09
N GLN A 139 -21.41 -16.35 1.19
CA GLN A 139 -20.65 -16.17 2.43
C GLN A 139 -19.75 -14.92 2.40
N SER A 140 -19.88 -14.09 1.34
CA SER A 140 -19.13 -12.85 1.15
C SER A 140 -19.77 -11.96 0.09
N LEU A 141 -19.48 -10.65 0.14
CA LEU A 141 -19.91 -9.67 -0.87
C LEU A 141 -19.44 -10.03 -2.29
N ALA A 142 -18.22 -10.57 -2.43
CA ALA A 142 -17.71 -11.00 -3.73
C ALA A 142 -18.51 -12.20 -4.28
N GLY A 143 -18.92 -13.13 -3.41
CA GLY A 143 -19.79 -14.25 -3.79
C GLY A 143 -21.17 -13.77 -4.24
N VAL A 144 -21.73 -12.75 -3.60
CA VAL A 144 -23.00 -12.13 -4.02
C VAL A 144 -22.85 -11.49 -5.41
N LEU A 145 -21.79 -10.71 -5.64
CA LEU A 145 -21.54 -10.10 -6.95
C LEU A 145 -21.35 -11.15 -8.05
N ALA A 146 -20.62 -12.24 -7.77
CA ALA A 146 -20.43 -13.32 -8.73
C ALA A 146 -21.76 -14.00 -9.10
N ARG A 147 -22.66 -14.23 -8.13
CA ARG A 147 -23.98 -14.82 -8.39
C ARG A 147 -24.92 -13.88 -9.16
N LEU A 148 -24.78 -12.58 -8.97
CA LEU A 148 -25.50 -11.57 -9.73
C LEU A 148 -24.86 -11.27 -11.10
N ALA A 149 -23.81 -12.02 -11.48
CA ALA A 149 -23.02 -11.78 -12.69
C ALA A 149 -22.48 -10.34 -12.81
N LEU A 150 -22.20 -9.70 -11.67
CA LEU A 150 -21.66 -8.34 -11.59
C LEU A 150 -20.14 -8.38 -11.37
N ALA A 151 -19.44 -7.46 -12.03
CA ALA A 151 -18.00 -7.30 -11.84
C ALA A 151 -17.66 -6.85 -10.40
N ASP A 152 -16.61 -7.43 -9.82
CA ASP A 152 -16.11 -7.08 -8.50
C ASP A 152 -15.28 -5.80 -8.51
N ASN A 153 -15.95 -4.66 -8.65
CA ASN A 153 -15.35 -3.33 -8.63
C ASN A 153 -15.98 -2.42 -7.56
N SER A 154 -15.37 -1.24 -7.36
CA SER A 154 -15.79 -0.28 -6.34
C SER A 154 -17.23 0.20 -6.51
N THR A 155 -17.70 0.36 -7.75
CA THR A 155 -19.06 0.81 -8.05
C THR A 155 -20.09 -0.28 -7.76
N SER A 156 -19.88 -1.49 -8.26
CA SER A 156 -20.75 -2.64 -7.99
C SER A 156 -20.82 -2.95 -6.50
N ARG A 157 -19.70 -2.90 -5.78
CA ARG A 157 -19.68 -3.06 -4.32
C ARG A 157 -20.47 -1.98 -3.59
N ARG A 158 -20.43 -0.74 -4.07
CA ARG A 158 -21.20 0.37 -3.49
C ARG A 158 -22.70 0.17 -3.70
N ALA A 159 -23.11 -0.17 -4.92
CA ALA A 159 -24.50 -0.47 -5.25
C ALA A 159 -25.05 -1.64 -4.42
N LEU A 160 -24.25 -2.71 -4.29
CA LEU A 160 -24.58 -3.88 -3.48
C LEU A 160 -24.79 -3.53 -2.00
N LYS A 161 -23.82 -2.87 -1.36
CA LYS A 161 -23.92 -2.49 0.06
C LYS A 161 -25.14 -1.61 0.32
N ARG A 162 -25.38 -0.63 -0.56
CA ARG A 162 -26.51 0.27 -0.42
C ARG A 162 -27.84 -0.47 -0.58
N SER A 163 -27.93 -1.42 -1.52
CA SER A 163 -29.13 -2.24 -1.69
C SER A 163 -29.39 -3.16 -0.50
N ILE A 164 -28.34 -3.77 0.08
CA ILE A 164 -28.43 -4.58 1.30
C ILE A 164 -28.96 -3.74 2.47
N GLU A 165 -28.43 -2.54 2.66
CA GLU A 165 -28.86 -1.61 3.71
C GLU A 165 -30.30 -1.14 3.50
N THR A 166 -30.66 -0.73 2.28
CA THR A 166 -32.03 -0.28 1.96
C THR A 166 -33.08 -1.37 2.16
N TYR A 167 -32.77 -2.62 1.83
CA TYR A 167 -33.70 -3.75 2.02
C TYR A 167 -33.57 -4.43 3.39
N GLY A 168 -32.66 -3.97 4.25
CA GLY A 168 -32.47 -4.54 5.60
C GLY A 168 -32.01 -6.00 5.60
N LEU A 169 -31.22 -6.43 4.61
CA LEU A 169 -30.78 -7.83 4.51
C LEU A 169 -29.64 -8.12 5.48
N SER A 170 -29.77 -9.19 6.27
CA SER A 170 -28.69 -9.63 7.17
C SER A 170 -27.50 -10.18 6.36
N THR A 171 -26.30 -9.76 6.75
CA THR A 171 -25.02 -10.29 6.24
C THR A 171 -24.13 -10.84 7.35
N GLU A 172 -24.69 -11.15 8.51
CA GLU A 172 -23.92 -11.62 9.67
C GLU A 172 -23.20 -12.94 9.41
N HIS A 173 -23.77 -13.79 8.56
CA HIS A 173 -23.15 -15.04 8.12
C HIS A 173 -21.94 -14.83 7.22
N PHE A 174 -21.66 -13.62 6.72
CA PHE A 174 -20.51 -13.39 5.86
C PHE A 174 -19.20 -13.52 6.63
N THR A 175 -18.42 -14.54 6.28
CA THR A 175 -17.16 -14.89 6.95
C THR A 175 -15.99 -13.93 6.68
N GLY A 176 -16.09 -13.11 5.63
CA GLY A 176 -15.11 -12.09 5.27
C GLY A 176 -13.65 -12.58 5.23
N ARG A 177 -12.73 -11.82 5.83
CA ARG A 177 -11.31 -12.21 5.95
C ARG A 177 -11.07 -13.36 6.94
N GLY A 178 -12.11 -13.79 7.66
CA GLY A 178 -12.06 -14.83 8.69
C GLY A 178 -12.43 -16.24 8.23
N HIS A 179 -12.73 -16.48 6.94
CA HIS A 179 -13.12 -17.81 6.44
C HIS A 179 -12.10 -18.94 6.70
N ARG A 180 -10.83 -18.59 6.96
CA ARG A 180 -9.75 -19.51 7.38
C ARG A 180 -9.27 -19.30 8.81
N ARG A 181 -9.97 -18.49 9.62
CA ARG A 181 -9.58 -18.24 11.01
C ARG A 181 -9.60 -19.57 11.77
N GLY A 182 -8.48 -19.91 12.42
CA GLY A 182 -8.29 -21.18 13.11
C GLY A 182 -7.87 -22.36 12.22
N ARG A 183 -7.93 -22.24 10.89
CA ARG A 183 -7.47 -23.30 9.96
C ARG A 183 -6.10 -22.94 9.37
N PRO A 184 -5.07 -23.79 9.55
CA PRO A 184 -3.79 -23.60 8.90
C PRO A 184 -3.93 -23.55 7.38
N SER A 185 -3.10 -22.74 6.71
CA SER A 185 -3.01 -22.78 5.25
C SER A 185 -2.52 -24.17 4.80
N PRO A 186 -3.09 -24.77 3.73
CA PRO A 186 -2.56 -25.99 3.14
C PRO A 186 -1.10 -25.85 2.69
N ALA A 187 -0.67 -24.64 2.31
CA ALA A 187 0.71 -24.35 1.94
C ALA A 187 1.63 -24.08 3.14
N ARG A 188 1.15 -24.26 4.38
CA ARG A 188 1.96 -24.09 5.59
C ARG A 188 2.98 -25.23 5.66
N ARG A 189 4.26 -24.89 5.55
CA ARG A 189 5.38 -25.81 5.85
C ARG A 189 5.26 -26.34 7.28
N SER A 190 5.49 -27.64 7.49
CA SER A 190 5.55 -28.25 8.82
C SER A 190 6.76 -27.75 9.63
N ALA A 191 6.73 -27.92 10.96
CA ALA A 191 7.90 -27.70 11.80
C ALA A 191 9.13 -28.47 11.32
N ASP A 192 8.99 -29.75 10.93
CA ASP A 192 10.12 -30.57 10.47
C ASP A 192 10.73 -30.07 9.15
N ALA A 193 9.91 -29.51 8.26
CA ALA A 193 10.40 -28.87 7.03
C ALA A 193 11.16 -27.55 7.28
N ILE A 194 11.03 -26.97 8.48
CA ILE A 194 11.71 -25.74 8.91
C ILE A 194 12.95 -26.08 9.76
N LEU A 195 12.81 -27.01 10.70
CA LEU A 195 13.82 -27.38 11.70
C LEU A 195 14.85 -28.38 11.14
N ARG A 196 15.47 -28.00 10.02
CA ARG A 196 16.49 -28.78 9.33
C ARG A 196 17.70 -27.92 8.96
N ARG A 197 18.80 -28.57 8.61
CA ARG A 197 19.94 -27.87 8.00
C ARG A 197 19.58 -27.47 6.57
N SER A 198 19.90 -26.24 6.20
CA SER A 198 19.74 -25.75 4.83
C SER A 198 21.03 -25.90 4.03
N GLU A 199 20.93 -26.01 2.72
CA GLU A 199 22.09 -26.09 1.83
C GLU A 199 22.97 -24.84 1.92
N PRO A 200 24.30 -24.97 1.77
CA PRO A 200 25.21 -23.82 1.69
C PRO A 200 24.74 -22.80 0.63
N GLY A 201 24.78 -21.51 0.98
CA GLY A 201 24.30 -20.43 0.10
C GLY A 201 22.80 -20.14 0.19
N SER A 202 22.02 -20.96 0.91
CA SER A 202 20.61 -20.67 1.18
C SER A 202 20.42 -19.36 1.98
N ARG A 203 19.25 -18.74 1.81
CA ARG A 203 18.85 -17.62 2.67
C ARG A 203 18.57 -18.12 4.10
N ARG A 204 18.94 -17.31 5.09
CA ARG A 204 18.59 -17.57 6.50
C ARG A 204 17.07 -17.68 6.64
N GLU A 205 16.63 -18.69 7.38
CA GLU A 205 15.22 -18.88 7.70
C GLU A 205 14.71 -17.72 8.58
N LYS A 206 13.46 -17.29 8.35
CA LYS A 206 12.90 -16.17 9.10
C LYS A 206 12.63 -16.60 10.55
N THR A 207 12.99 -15.74 11.51
CA THR A 207 12.78 -16.01 12.95
C THR A 207 11.32 -16.28 13.30
N THR A 208 10.35 -15.71 12.58
CA THR A 208 8.92 -15.99 12.77
C THR A 208 8.56 -17.44 12.45
N PHE A 209 9.19 -18.07 11.46
CA PHE A 209 8.99 -19.47 11.13
C PHE A 209 9.69 -20.39 12.13
N LEU A 210 10.89 -20.03 12.58
CA LEU A 210 11.60 -20.77 13.62
C LEU A 210 10.82 -20.76 14.95
N ARG A 211 10.37 -19.59 15.43
CA ARG A 211 9.54 -19.49 16.65
C ARG A 211 8.30 -20.38 16.56
N ARG A 212 7.57 -20.29 15.45
CA ARG A 212 6.37 -21.10 15.21
C ARG A 212 6.68 -22.60 15.20
N ALA A 213 7.77 -23.01 14.54
CA ALA A 213 8.16 -24.41 14.48
C ALA A 213 8.61 -24.96 15.85
N LEU A 214 9.28 -24.14 16.66
CA LEU A 214 9.63 -24.49 18.04
C LEU A 214 8.39 -24.59 18.93
N ASP A 215 7.42 -23.68 18.78
CA ASP A 215 6.13 -23.76 19.48
C ASP A 215 5.36 -25.04 19.07
N GLU A 216 5.35 -25.39 17.77
CA GLU A 216 4.76 -26.66 17.27
C GLU A 216 5.44 -27.91 17.85
N LYS A 217 6.72 -27.83 18.24
CA LYS A 217 7.47 -28.90 18.93
C LYS A 217 7.40 -28.81 20.45
N ASN A 218 6.55 -27.93 21.01
CA ASN A 218 6.39 -27.71 22.45
C ASN A 218 7.70 -27.35 23.17
N ILE A 219 8.59 -26.62 22.49
CA ILE A 219 9.82 -26.15 23.12
C ILE A 219 9.48 -25.00 24.07
N PRO A 220 9.81 -25.10 25.37
CA PRO A 220 9.49 -24.07 26.33
C PRO A 220 10.20 -22.76 25.97
N ARG A 221 9.48 -21.64 26.08
CA ARG A 221 10.05 -20.30 25.92
C ARG A 221 10.78 -19.87 27.18
N GLN A 222 11.90 -20.51 27.43
CA GLN A 222 12.78 -20.23 28.56
C GLN A 222 14.22 -20.10 28.08
N CYS A 223 14.96 -19.19 28.71
CA CYS A 223 16.38 -19.04 28.45
C CYS A 223 17.11 -20.33 28.84
N ALA A 224 17.83 -20.93 27.90
CA ALA A 224 18.58 -22.16 28.15
C ALA A 224 19.74 -21.99 29.15
N GLU A 225 20.21 -20.76 29.37
CA GLU A 225 21.33 -20.46 30.29
C GLU A 225 20.86 -20.12 31.71
N CYS A 226 19.88 -19.21 31.84
CA CYS A 226 19.46 -18.70 33.15
C CYS A 226 18.04 -19.13 33.57
N GLY A 227 17.32 -19.86 32.72
CA GLY A 227 15.94 -20.30 32.99
C GLY A 227 14.88 -19.20 32.92
N LEU A 228 15.25 -17.94 32.64
CA LEU A 228 14.30 -16.84 32.55
C LEU A 228 13.25 -17.11 31.46
N GLY A 229 11.97 -17.04 31.82
CA GLY A 229 10.86 -17.20 30.89
C GLY A 229 10.67 -16.02 29.93
N ASP A 230 9.54 -16.01 29.23
CA ASP A 230 9.15 -14.95 28.30
C ASP A 230 8.36 -13.81 28.97
N THR A 231 8.48 -13.66 30.29
CA THR A 231 7.88 -12.58 31.07
C THR A 231 8.92 -11.94 31.99
N TRP A 232 9.00 -10.61 31.98
CA TRP A 232 9.88 -9.80 32.82
C TRP A 232 9.12 -8.56 33.32
N GLN A 233 9.12 -8.33 34.63
CA GLN A 233 8.38 -7.22 35.27
C GLN A 233 6.90 -7.15 34.83
N GLY A 234 6.23 -8.30 34.75
CA GLY A 234 4.83 -8.40 34.32
C GLY A 234 4.57 -8.10 32.83
N ARG A 235 5.63 -7.87 32.03
CA ARG A 235 5.53 -7.61 30.59
C ARG A 235 6.18 -8.75 29.81
N ARG A 236 5.72 -8.95 28.58
CA ARG A 236 6.28 -9.96 27.68
C ARG A 236 7.75 -9.63 27.35
N LEU A 237 8.64 -10.55 27.65
CA LEU A 237 10.04 -10.54 27.24
C LEU A 237 10.20 -11.36 25.96
N VAL A 238 10.81 -10.76 24.94
CA VAL A 238 11.15 -11.51 23.71
C VAL A 238 12.45 -12.26 23.95
N LEU A 239 12.37 -13.60 23.94
CA LEU A 239 13.55 -14.45 23.88
C LEU A 239 14.07 -14.54 22.44
N GLU A 240 15.39 -14.45 22.30
CA GLU A 240 16.11 -14.61 21.05
C GLU A 240 16.35 -16.09 20.75
N ILE A 241 16.33 -16.43 19.46
CA ILE A 241 16.72 -17.78 19.00
C ILE A 241 18.20 -17.73 18.63
N ASP A 242 18.99 -18.48 19.38
CA ASP A 242 20.42 -18.64 19.17
C ASP A 242 20.73 -20.01 18.55
N HIS A 243 21.76 -20.02 17.70
CA HIS A 243 22.32 -21.24 17.11
C HIS A 243 23.56 -21.62 17.93
N ILE A 244 23.53 -22.78 18.58
CA ILE A 244 24.60 -23.23 19.51
C ILE A 244 25.97 -23.25 18.81
N ASN A 245 26.01 -23.74 17.57
CA ASN A 245 27.23 -23.78 16.75
C ASN A 245 27.52 -22.47 15.99
N GLY A 246 26.64 -21.47 16.06
CA GLY A 246 26.75 -20.22 15.31
C GLY A 246 26.46 -20.29 13.81
N ASP A 247 26.17 -21.47 13.26
CA ASP A 247 25.76 -21.65 11.86
C ASP A 247 24.29 -21.27 11.68
N ARG A 248 24.05 -20.11 11.07
CA ARG A 248 22.71 -19.57 10.77
C ARG A 248 21.86 -20.45 9.83
N LEU A 249 22.46 -21.43 9.15
CA LEU A 249 21.77 -22.35 8.25
C LEU A 249 21.41 -23.68 8.92
N ASP A 250 21.93 -23.94 10.11
CA ASP A 250 21.67 -25.16 10.86
C ASP A 250 20.48 -25.01 11.82
N ASN A 251 19.26 -25.07 11.28
CA ASN A 251 18.04 -24.92 12.09
C ASN A 251 17.57 -26.23 12.73
N ARG A 252 18.42 -27.26 12.81
CA ARG A 252 18.05 -28.51 13.48
C ARG A 252 17.70 -28.21 14.94
N LEU A 253 16.66 -28.86 15.45
CA LEU A 253 16.15 -28.59 16.80
C LEU A 253 17.23 -28.65 17.88
N ALA A 254 18.12 -29.64 17.81
CA ALA A 254 19.23 -29.80 18.75
C ALA A 254 20.26 -28.66 18.73
N ASN A 255 20.28 -27.83 17.69
CA ASN A 255 21.19 -26.70 17.54
C ASN A 255 20.53 -25.34 17.89
N LEU A 256 19.22 -25.31 18.11
CA LEU A 256 18.49 -24.09 18.43
C LEU A 256 18.21 -24.01 19.93
N ARG A 257 18.35 -22.81 20.49
CA ARG A 257 17.96 -22.52 21.88
C ARG A 257 17.36 -21.14 22.01
N TYR A 258 16.47 -20.97 22.99
CA TYR A 258 16.03 -19.65 23.41
C TYR A 258 17.03 -19.05 24.40
N LEU A 259 17.36 -17.76 24.24
CA LEU A 259 18.15 -16.98 25.17
C LEU A 259 17.46 -15.66 25.49
N CYS A 260 17.52 -15.23 26.75
CA CYS A 260 17.09 -13.87 27.10
C CYS A 260 18.08 -12.84 26.53
N PRO A 261 17.68 -11.56 26.35
CA PRO A 261 18.56 -10.54 25.77
C PRO A 261 19.92 -10.40 26.48
N SER A 262 19.94 -10.57 27.80
CA SER A 262 21.17 -10.49 28.60
C SER A 262 22.11 -11.69 28.44
N CYS A 263 21.58 -12.91 28.29
CA CYS A 263 22.42 -14.09 28.01
C CYS A 263 22.83 -14.13 26.54
N HIS A 264 21.94 -13.72 25.63
CA HIS A 264 22.23 -13.64 24.21
C HIS A 264 23.34 -12.62 23.90
N SER A 265 23.42 -11.49 24.63
CA SER A 265 24.49 -10.51 24.45
C SER A 265 25.89 -11.02 24.82
N GLN A 266 25.96 -12.14 25.56
CA GLN A 266 27.19 -12.78 26.01
C GLN A 266 27.64 -13.93 25.09
N THR A 267 26.87 -14.25 24.04
CA THR A 267 27.28 -15.29 23.09
C THR A 267 28.42 -14.81 22.20
N ARG A 268 29.25 -15.76 21.74
CA ARG A 268 30.39 -15.49 20.84
C ARG A 268 29.94 -14.89 19.50
N THR A 269 28.73 -15.23 19.07
CA THR A 269 28.13 -14.81 17.79
C THR A 269 27.38 -13.49 17.88
N PHE A 270 27.25 -12.92 19.09
CA PHE A 270 26.52 -11.68 19.30
C PHE A 270 27.14 -10.53 18.51
N SER A 271 26.30 -9.79 17.77
CA SER A 271 26.68 -8.59 17.02
C SER A 271 27.88 -8.76 16.08
N ARG A 272 28.12 -9.97 15.55
CA ARG A 272 29.26 -10.30 14.67
C ARG A 272 30.64 -10.18 15.34
N ARG A 273 30.74 -10.30 16.67
CA ARG A 273 32.05 -10.36 17.34
C ARG A 273 32.82 -11.59 16.87
N SER A 274 34.09 -11.41 16.51
CA SER A 274 35.00 -12.48 16.08
C SER A 274 35.20 -13.50 17.21
N ALA A 275 35.45 -14.77 16.87
CA ALA A 275 35.53 -15.92 17.78
C ALA A 275 36.72 -15.92 18.77
N LEU A 276 37.32 -14.77 19.07
CA LEU A 276 38.47 -14.68 19.97
C LEU A 276 38.03 -14.07 21.30
N SER A 277 38.20 -14.88 22.35
CA SER A 277 37.99 -14.61 23.79
C SER A 277 36.59 -14.88 24.33
N ALA A 278 36.42 -16.07 24.92
CA ALA A 278 35.34 -16.34 25.88
C ALA A 278 35.89 -16.17 27.31
N ILE A 279 35.08 -15.57 28.18
CA ILE A 279 35.20 -15.72 29.64
C ILE A 279 34.54 -17.08 29.98
N PRO A 280 35.15 -17.95 30.81
CA PRO A 280 34.56 -19.23 31.17
C PRO A 280 33.20 -19.06 31.87
N ALA A 281 32.29 -19.99 31.64
CA ALA A 281 31.01 -20.04 32.34
C ALA A 281 31.24 -20.12 33.86
N HIS A 282 30.79 -19.09 34.60
CA HIS A 282 30.72 -19.20 36.05
C HIS A 282 29.69 -20.27 36.42
N ARG A 283 30.17 -21.40 36.97
CA ARG A 283 29.33 -22.32 37.77
C ARG A 283 28.75 -21.51 38.93
N ARG A 284 27.46 -21.18 38.89
CA ARG A 284 26.77 -20.69 40.08
C ARG A 284 26.57 -21.87 41.04
N VAL A 285 27.32 -21.84 42.13
CA VAL A 285 27.03 -22.61 43.34
C VAL A 285 25.62 -22.20 43.79
N ARG A 286 24.75 -23.18 44.04
CA ARG A 286 23.44 -22.93 44.66
C ARG A 286 23.69 -22.37 46.06
N ALA A 287 23.22 -21.15 46.32
CA ALA A 287 23.05 -20.66 47.68
C ALA A 287 21.92 -21.48 48.32
N GLN A 288 22.21 -22.06 49.49
CA GLN A 288 21.23 -22.64 50.40
C GLN A 288 20.35 -21.54 51.00
#